data_AF-A0A7R9KKG0-F1
#
_entry.id   AF-A0A7R9KKG0-F1
#
_cell.length_a   1.000
_cell.length_b   1.000
_cell.length_c   1.000
_cell.angle_alpha   90.00
_cell.angle_beta   90.00
_cell.angle_gamma   90.00
#
_symmetry.space_group_name_H-M   'P 1'
#
loop_
_entity.id
_entity.type
_entity.pdbx_description
1 polymer ?
#
loop_
_entity_poly.entity_id
_entity_poly.type
_entity_poly.pdbx_seq_one_letter_code
_entity_poly.pdbx_strand_id
1 'polypeptide(L)'
;MGFHRLFKGLYLRQYLRHKPLLVRELSANRRLYHAKPSAKPSIASCLLLVIPGATFCLGCWQVYRRQWKLQLIDRLEQLVRQPAIDLPQHLAEVNGLEYQKVRLRGRFDHTMEMFISPRSLLKPEEDRS
;
A
#
# COMPACT_ATOMS: atom_id res chain seq x y z
N MET A 1 26.05 -23.03 -48.53
CA MET A 1 26.22 -21.57 -48.34
C MET A 1 27.18 -21.25 -47.19
N GLY A 2 28.51 -21.45 -47.38
CA GLY A 2 29.51 -21.31 -46.31
C GLY A 2 30.84 -20.64 -46.69
N PHE A 3 31.11 -20.41 -47.99
CA PHE A 3 32.40 -19.89 -48.45
C PHE A 3 32.57 -18.37 -48.25
N HIS A 4 31.48 -17.61 -48.12
CA HIS A 4 31.56 -16.15 -48.03
C HIS A 4 32.02 -15.61 -46.66
N ARG A 5 31.99 -16.45 -45.61
CA ARG A 5 32.44 -16.07 -44.26
C ARG A 5 33.96 -16.10 -44.11
N LEU A 6 34.65 -17.00 -44.82
CA LEU A 6 36.11 -17.11 -44.75
C LEU A 6 36.81 -16.04 -45.59
N PHE A 7 36.25 -15.67 -46.75
CA PHE A 7 36.79 -14.60 -47.59
C PHE A 7 36.73 -13.22 -46.93
N LYS A 8 35.62 -12.87 -46.26
CA LYS A 8 35.51 -11.62 -45.50
C LYS A 8 36.56 -11.51 -44.39
N GLY A 9 36.86 -12.62 -43.70
CA GLY A 9 37.87 -12.65 -42.64
C GLY A 9 39.29 -12.39 -43.14
N LEU A 10 39.65 -12.95 -44.29
CA LEU A 10 40.96 -12.71 -44.92
C LEU A 10 41.08 -11.30 -45.49
N TYR A 11 40.04 -10.80 -46.16
CA TYR A 11 40.03 -9.44 -46.72
C TYR A 11 40.14 -8.38 -45.63
N LEU A 12 39.43 -8.55 -44.51
CA LEU A 12 39.49 -7.64 -43.37
C LEU A 12 40.87 -7.69 -42.67
N ARG A 13 41.47 -8.87 -42.58
CA ARG A 13 42.80 -9.06 -41.98
C ARG A 13 43.93 -8.46 -42.82
N GLN A 14 43.79 -8.48 -44.15
CA GLN A 14 44.73 -7.84 -45.07
C GLN A 14 44.54 -6.31 -45.10
N TYR A 15 43.29 -5.83 -45.06
CA TYR A 15 42.98 -4.39 -45.02
C TYR A 15 43.50 -3.72 -43.74
N LEU A 16 43.37 -4.39 -42.58
CA LEU A 16 43.87 -3.88 -41.29
C LEU A 16 45.39 -3.91 -41.16
N ARG A 17 46.13 -4.62 -42.04
CA ARG A 17 47.60 -4.68 -42.01
C ARG A 17 48.26 -3.38 -42.49
N HIS A 18 47.62 -2.67 -43.42
CA HIS A 18 48.20 -1.49 -44.07
C HIS A 18 47.74 -0.15 -43.47
N LYS A 19 46.85 -0.16 -42.48
CA LYS A 19 46.33 1.06 -41.82
C LYS A 19 46.56 1.03 -40.30
N PRO A 20 47.82 1.17 -39.84
CA PRO A 20 48.15 1.10 -38.41
C PRO A 20 47.45 2.19 -37.58
N LEU A 21 47.09 3.32 -38.21
CA LEU A 21 46.33 4.40 -37.57
C LEU A 21 44.90 3.95 -37.22
N LEU A 22 44.20 3.22 -38.09
CA LEU A 22 42.86 2.71 -37.77
C LEU A 22 42.88 1.64 -36.68
N VAL A 23 43.93 0.81 -36.63
CA VAL A 23 44.09 -0.17 -35.56
C VAL A 23 44.33 0.54 -34.22
N ARG A 24 45.11 1.63 -34.21
CA ARG A 24 45.31 2.47 -33.03
C ARG A 24 44.02 3.17 -32.62
N GLU A 25 43.27 3.77 -33.55
CA GLU A 25 41.98 4.40 -33.27
C GLU A 25 40.94 3.40 -32.76
N LEU A 26 40.81 2.21 -33.36
CA LEU A 26 39.90 1.17 -32.87
C LEU A 26 40.31 0.65 -31.48
N SER A 27 41.62 0.58 -31.19
CA SER A 27 42.13 0.20 -29.87
C SER A 27 42.01 1.30 -28.81
N ALA A 28 42.07 2.57 -29.23
CA ALA A 28 41.83 3.73 -28.37
C ALA A 28 40.34 3.87 -28.07
N ASN A 29 39.50 3.68 -29.08
CA ASN A 29 38.05 3.76 -28.97
C ASN A 29 37.46 2.57 -28.20
N ARG A 30 38.07 1.37 -28.29
CA ARG A 30 37.72 0.22 -27.44
C ARG A 30 37.88 0.52 -25.94
N ARG A 31 38.79 1.42 -25.57
CA ARG A 31 38.91 1.88 -24.17
C ARG A 31 37.82 2.87 -23.77
N LEU A 32 37.31 3.68 -24.71
CA LEU A 32 36.19 4.60 -24.48
C LEU A 32 34.84 3.87 -24.33
N TYR A 33 34.70 2.68 -24.93
CA TYR A 33 33.50 1.83 -24.80
C TYR A 33 33.60 0.70 -23.77
N HIS A 34 34.52 0.80 -22.81
CA HIS A 34 34.42 -0.02 -21.60
C HIS A 34 33.21 0.46 -20.79
N ALA A 35 32.03 -0.10 -21.10
CA ALA A 35 30.85 0.03 -20.26
C ALA A 35 31.24 -0.38 -18.84
N LYS A 36 31.11 0.58 -17.91
CA LYS A 36 31.34 0.37 -16.47
C LYS A 36 30.56 -0.89 -16.06
N PRO A 37 31.17 -1.87 -15.39
CA PRO A 37 30.46 -3.08 -14.98
C PRO A 37 29.22 -2.66 -14.18
N SER A 38 28.06 -3.21 -14.54
CA SER A 38 26.77 -2.92 -13.89
C SER A 38 26.93 -3.15 -12.38
N ALA A 39 27.00 -2.06 -11.63
CA ALA A 39 27.12 -2.11 -10.18
C ALA A 39 25.84 -2.73 -9.63
N LYS A 40 25.97 -3.85 -8.91
CA LYS A 40 24.84 -4.44 -8.19
C LYS A 40 24.25 -3.37 -7.28
N PRO A 41 22.93 -3.15 -7.29
CA PRO A 41 22.33 -2.11 -6.46
C PRO A 41 22.71 -2.34 -5.00
N SER A 42 23.33 -1.33 -4.39
CA SER A 42 23.65 -1.37 -2.97
C SER A 42 22.34 -1.32 -2.16
N ILE A 43 22.33 -1.98 -1.01
CA ILE A 43 21.17 -1.94 -0.08
C ILE A 43 20.81 -0.49 0.25
N ALA A 44 21.81 0.38 0.41
CA ALA A 44 21.61 1.81 0.64
C ALA A 44 20.84 2.50 -0.51
N SER A 45 21.15 2.14 -1.76
CA SER A 45 20.44 2.67 -2.94
C SER A 45 19.00 2.17 -3.00
N CYS A 46 18.73 0.93 -2.56
CA CYS A 46 17.38 0.39 -2.47
C CYS A 46 16.58 1.11 -1.37
N LEU A 47 17.14 1.25 -0.17
CA LEU A 47 16.49 1.91 0.96
C LEU A 47 16.18 3.39 0.67
N LEU A 48 17.06 4.10 -0.04
CA LEU A 48 16.87 5.49 -0.43
C LEU A 48 15.58 5.70 -1.25
N LEU A 49 15.14 4.70 -2.00
CA LEU A 49 13.90 4.77 -2.79
C LEU A 49 12.71 4.11 -2.08
N VAL A 50 12.95 3.02 -1.35
CA VAL A 50 11.89 2.26 -0.66
C VAL A 50 11.32 3.05 0.51
N ILE A 51 12.15 3.75 1.29
CA ILE A 51 11.69 4.47 2.49
C ILE A 51 10.67 5.56 2.11
N PRO A 52 10.95 6.50 1.18
CA PRO A 52 9.98 7.52 0.79
C PRO A 52 8.69 6.91 0.23
N GLY A 53 8.81 5.90 -0.64
CA GLY A 53 7.66 5.21 -1.22
C GLY A 53 6.78 4.53 -0.15
N ALA A 54 7.40 3.78 0.76
CA ALA A 54 6.69 3.11 1.84
C ALA A 54 6.03 4.12 2.80
N THR A 55 6.73 5.20 3.18
CA THR A 55 6.16 6.23 4.06
C THR A 55 4.98 6.95 3.42
N PHE A 56 5.01 7.21 2.11
CA PHE A 56 3.89 7.81 1.40
C PHE A 56 2.70 6.86 1.32
N CYS A 57 2.93 5.60 0.91
CA CYS A 57 1.88 4.59 0.87
C CYS A 57 1.22 4.39 2.24
N LEU A 58 2.04 4.30 3.30
CA LEU A 58 1.55 4.21 4.67
C LEU A 58 0.79 5.48 5.08
N GLY A 59 1.31 6.67 4.76
CA GLY A 59 0.63 7.95 5.03
C GLY A 59 -0.74 8.04 4.36
N CYS A 60 -0.83 7.73 3.07
CA CYS A 60 -2.08 7.69 2.32
C CYS A 60 -3.07 6.68 2.93
N TRP A 61 -2.59 5.50 3.31
CA TRP A 61 -3.42 4.51 3.98
C TRP A 61 -3.94 5.02 5.33
N GLN A 62 -3.12 5.70 6.12
CA GLN A 62 -3.56 6.27 7.40
C GLN A 62 -4.67 7.32 7.23
N VAL A 63 -4.57 8.18 6.20
CA VAL A 63 -5.62 9.16 5.90
C VAL A 63 -6.92 8.44 5.51
N TYR A 64 -6.85 7.48 4.59
CA TYR A 64 -8.00 6.68 4.19
C TYR A 64 -8.63 5.93 5.37
N ARG A 65 -7.78 5.32 6.21
CA ARG A 65 -8.20 4.59 7.40
C ARG A 65 -8.90 5.50 8.41
N ARG A 66 -8.38 6.71 8.61
CA ARG A 66 -9.01 7.72 9.47
C ARG A 66 -10.38 8.12 8.92
N GLN A 67 -10.49 8.41 7.62
CA GLN A 67 -11.76 8.78 6.98
C GLN A 67 -12.79 7.66 7.12
N TRP A 68 -12.42 6.41 6.86
CA TRP A 68 -13.30 5.26 7.05
C TRP A 68 -13.83 5.15 8.49
N LYS A 69 -12.95 5.33 9.49
CA LYS A 69 -13.39 5.31 10.89
C LYS A 69 -14.36 6.45 11.22
N LEU A 70 -14.09 7.66 10.73
CA LEU A 70 -14.97 8.81 10.96
C LEU A 70 -16.35 8.59 10.34
N GLN A 71 -16.40 8.12 9.09
CA GLN A 71 -17.67 7.77 8.44
C GLN A 71 -18.45 6.70 9.20
N LEU A 72 -17.75 5.72 9.79
CA LEU A 72 -18.39 4.71 10.62
C LEU A 72 -18.99 5.31 11.90
N ILE A 73 -18.25 6.18 12.58
CA ILE A 73 -18.73 6.89 13.78
C ILE A 73 -19.95 7.73 13.42
N ASP A 74 -19.88 8.54 12.35
CA ASP A 74 -20.98 9.38 11.89
C ASP A 74 -22.24 8.54 11.59
N ARG A 75 -22.09 7.41 10.90
CA ARG A 75 -23.20 6.47 10.63
C ARG A 75 -23.82 5.95 11.91
N LEU A 76 -23.00 5.51 12.87
CA LEU A 76 -23.49 4.99 14.15
C LEU A 76 -24.18 6.08 14.98
N GLU A 77 -23.61 7.28 15.04
CA GLU A 77 -24.21 8.41 15.74
C GLU A 77 -25.59 8.77 15.14
N GLN A 78 -25.72 8.74 13.81
CA GLN A 78 -27.00 8.94 13.14
C GLN A 78 -28.02 7.87 13.55
N LEU A 79 -27.64 6.59 13.56
CA LEU A 79 -28.53 5.49 13.96
C LEU A 79 -28.98 5.62 15.42
N VAL A 80 -28.05 5.92 16.33
CA VAL A 80 -28.34 6.06 17.77
C VAL A 80 -29.22 7.28 18.06
N ARG A 81 -29.08 8.36 17.30
CA ARG A 81 -29.91 9.58 17.45
C ARG A 81 -31.32 9.42 16.91
N GLN A 82 -31.61 8.43 16.06
CA GLN A 82 -32.95 8.21 15.53
C GLN A 82 -33.98 7.95 16.64
N PRO A 83 -35.26 8.34 16.44
CA PRO A 83 -36.32 8.09 17.41
C PRO A 83 -36.56 6.58 17.57
N ALA A 84 -37.07 6.19 18.74
CA ALA A 84 -37.32 4.78 19.03
C ALA A 84 -38.57 4.27 18.30
N ILE A 85 -38.40 3.22 17.50
CA ILE A 85 -39.49 2.57 16.75
C ILE A 85 -40.19 1.52 17.60
N ASP A 86 -41.36 1.06 17.15
CA ASP A 86 -42.03 -0.09 17.76
C ASP A 86 -41.37 -1.40 17.28
N LEU A 87 -41.46 -2.45 18.08
CA LEU A 87 -40.80 -3.73 17.76
C LEU A 87 -41.39 -4.31 16.46
N PRO A 88 -40.57 -4.62 15.45
CA PRO A 88 -41.04 -5.27 14.23
C PRO A 88 -41.64 -6.64 14.56
N GLN A 89 -42.72 -6.99 13.87
CA GLN A 89 -43.41 -8.27 14.06
C GLN A 89 -42.72 -9.42 13.31
N HIS A 90 -41.94 -9.10 12.26
CA HIS A 90 -41.24 -10.07 11.44
C HIS A 90 -39.72 -9.93 11.57
N LEU A 91 -39.03 -11.06 11.73
CA LEU A 91 -37.57 -11.11 11.83
C LEU A 91 -36.85 -10.59 10.57
N ALA A 92 -37.49 -10.65 9.39
CA ALA A 92 -36.93 -10.14 8.15
C ALA A 92 -36.73 -8.61 8.16
N GLU A 93 -37.54 -7.88 8.94
CA GLU A 93 -37.49 -6.42 9.06
C GLU A 93 -36.33 -5.96 9.96
N VAL A 94 -35.70 -6.88 10.72
CA VAL A 94 -34.62 -6.58 11.68
C VAL A 94 -33.27 -6.30 11.01
N ASN A 95 -33.05 -6.81 9.79
CA ASN A 95 -31.76 -6.69 9.10
C ASN A 95 -31.31 -5.24 8.84
N GLY A 96 -32.26 -4.28 8.82
CA GLY A 96 -31.97 -2.85 8.65
C GLY A 96 -31.93 -2.04 9.95
N LEU A 97 -32.19 -2.66 11.10
CA LEU A 97 -32.41 -1.99 12.39
C LEU A 97 -31.17 -2.02 13.30
N GLU A 98 -29.98 -2.12 12.72
CA GLU A 98 -28.72 -2.11 13.46
C GLU A 98 -28.61 -0.84 14.32
N TYR A 99 -28.39 -1.00 15.63
CA TYR A 99 -28.31 0.09 16.61
C TYR A 99 -29.56 1.00 16.72
N GLN A 100 -30.72 0.58 16.21
CA GLN A 100 -31.96 1.36 16.33
C GLN A 100 -32.64 1.10 17.68
N LYS A 101 -33.10 2.16 18.35
CA LYS A 101 -33.82 2.06 19.61
C LYS A 101 -35.23 1.52 19.36
N VAL A 102 -35.70 0.63 20.23
CA VAL A 102 -37.04 0.03 20.13
C VAL A 102 -37.80 0.24 21.43
N ARG A 103 -39.10 0.56 21.34
CA ARG A 103 -40.02 0.67 22.48
C ARG A 103 -40.67 -0.69 22.75
N LEU A 104 -40.58 -1.14 24.00
CA LEU A 104 -41.11 -2.43 24.46
C LEU A 104 -41.84 -2.27 25.78
N ARG A 105 -42.83 -3.14 26.02
CA ARG A 105 -43.56 -3.25 27.29
C ARG A 105 -43.50 -4.69 27.78
N GLY A 106 -43.08 -4.91 29.02
CA GLY A 106 -42.91 -6.24 29.59
C GLY A 106 -42.57 -6.22 31.09
N ARG A 107 -42.12 -7.36 31.61
CA ARG A 107 -41.61 -7.50 32.98
C ARG A 107 -40.17 -8.03 32.92
N PHE A 108 -39.28 -7.45 33.72
CA PHE A 108 -37.90 -7.94 33.81
C PHE A 108 -37.86 -9.26 34.60
N ASP A 109 -37.08 -10.22 34.09
CA ASP A 109 -36.78 -11.46 34.78
C ASP A 109 -35.46 -11.30 35.55
N HIS A 110 -35.55 -11.31 36.88
CA HIS A 110 -34.43 -11.08 37.79
C HIS A 110 -33.80 -12.39 38.31
N THR A 111 -34.16 -13.55 37.75
CA THR A 111 -33.65 -14.86 38.23
C THR A 111 -32.17 -15.08 37.98
N MET A 112 -31.59 -14.39 36.99
CA MET A 112 -30.21 -14.61 36.50
C MET A 112 -29.38 -13.31 36.39
N GLU A 113 -29.62 -12.34 37.27
CA GLU A 113 -28.85 -11.09 37.24
C GLU A 113 -27.41 -11.29 37.71
N MET A 114 -26.45 -10.71 36.98
CA MET A 114 -25.05 -10.67 37.36
C MET A 114 -24.65 -9.24 37.68
N PHE A 115 -24.05 -9.04 38.87
CA PHE A 115 -23.54 -7.74 39.27
C PHE A 115 -22.27 -7.39 38.49
N ILE A 116 -22.27 -6.24 37.81
CA ILE A 116 -21.12 -5.75 37.03
C ILE A 116 -20.45 -4.62 37.81
N SER A 117 -19.14 -4.73 38.02
CA SER A 117 -18.32 -3.72 38.70
C SER A 117 -18.29 -2.38 37.93
N PRO A 118 -18.12 -1.23 38.60
CA PRO A 118 -18.06 0.08 37.95
C PRO A 118 -17.05 0.10 36.79
N ARG A 119 -17.53 0.44 35.59
CA ARG A 119 -16.66 0.67 34.43
C ARG A 119 -16.14 2.10 34.49
N SER A 120 -14.84 2.28 34.29
CA SER A 120 -14.24 3.61 34.19
C SER A 120 -14.89 4.37 33.03
N LEU A 121 -15.52 5.51 33.31
CA LEU A 121 -15.96 6.45 32.29
C LEU A 121 -14.74 6.95 31.52
N LEU A 122 -14.67 6.66 30.23
CA LEU A 122 -13.73 7.32 29.32
C LEU A 122 -14.22 8.76 29.12
N LYS A 123 -13.62 9.71 29.86
CA LYS A 123 -13.86 11.13 29.60
C LYS A 123 -13.24 11.49 28.24
N PRO A 124 -13.92 12.27 27.40
CA PRO A 124 -13.28 12.90 26.26
C PRO A 124 -12.08 13.72 26.77
N GLU A 125 -10.95 13.66 26.06
CA GLU A 125 -9.74 14.44 26.36
C GLU A 125 -10.02 15.95 26.17
N GLU A 126 -10.68 16.55 27.15
CA GLU A 126 -10.85 17.99 27.28
C GLU A 126 -9.89 18.47 28.36
N ASP A 127 -8.59 18.58 28.02
CA ASP A 127 -7.55 19.24 28.82
C ASP A 127 -6.19 19.28 28.08
N ARG A 128 -6.17 19.85 26.86
CA ARG A 128 -4.92 20.33 26.24
C ARG A 128 -5.15 21.71 25.62
N SER A 129 -5.35 22.68 26.50
CA SER A 129 -5.15 24.12 26.23
C SER A 129 -3.77 24.52 26.72
#